data_AF-A0A1M2YSR9-F1
#
_entry.id   AF-A0A1M2YSR9-F1
#
_cell.length_a   1.000
_cell.length_b   1.000
_cell.length_c   1.000
_cell.angle_alpha   90.00
_cell.angle_beta   90.00
_cell.angle_gamma   90.00
#
_symmetry.space_group_name_H-M   'P 1'
#
loop_
_entity.id
_entity.type
_entity.pdbx_description
1 polymer ?
#
loop_
_entity_poly.entity_id
_entity_poly.type
_entity_poly.pdbx_seq_one_letter_code
_entity_poly.pdbx_strand_id
1 'polypeptide(L)'
;MFPAKDQGRSGGPSWPPSIVNLDRSPERWRHAESAYARSGFRVERLAAIDGDALDEGRIAAAVDPDRNRCLYNRPLTRAEVGCYPGHRLARFRLALHLHLRQFRLRLIDAAPDDGSLDP
;
A
#
# COMPACT_ATOMS: atom_id res chain seq x y z
N MET A 1 -10.31 -14.28 15.30
CA MET A 1 -11.15 -13.21 15.88
C MET A 1 -10.43 -11.88 15.65
N PHE A 2 -10.80 -11.15 14.60
CA PHE A 2 -10.38 -9.74 14.48
C PHE A 2 -11.16 -8.96 15.53
N PRO A 3 -10.53 -8.04 16.30
CA PRO A 3 -11.28 -7.25 17.26
C PRO A 3 -12.41 -6.52 16.53
N ALA A 4 -13.59 -6.48 17.15
CA ALA A 4 -14.74 -5.75 16.65
C ALA A 4 -14.30 -4.32 16.34
N LYS A 5 -14.43 -3.93 15.06
CA LYS A 5 -14.03 -2.60 14.60
C LYS A 5 -14.85 -1.57 15.36
N ASP A 6 -14.12 -0.66 15.99
CA ASP A 6 -14.50 0.67 16.41
C ASP A 6 -15.67 1.24 15.55
N GLN A 7 -16.91 0.97 15.93
CA GLN A 7 -18.12 1.42 15.21
C GLN A 7 -18.52 2.86 15.58
N GLY A 8 -17.58 3.65 16.11
CA GLY A 8 -17.84 4.98 16.68
C GLY A 8 -16.97 6.13 16.15
N ARG A 9 -15.95 5.87 15.30
CA ARG A 9 -15.24 6.96 14.61
C ARG A 9 -15.84 7.18 13.22
N SER A 10 -16.55 8.29 13.06
CA SER A 10 -16.82 8.94 11.77
C SER A 10 -15.50 9.35 11.11
N GLY A 11 -14.78 8.37 10.59
CA GLY A 11 -13.47 8.60 10.01
C GLY A 11 -12.86 7.26 9.66
N GLY A 12 -13.19 6.75 8.47
CA GLY A 12 -12.35 5.74 7.82
C GLY A 12 -10.90 6.21 7.77
N PRO A 13 -9.94 5.32 7.44
CA PRO A 13 -8.56 5.75 7.31
C PRO A 13 -8.51 6.95 6.36
N SER A 14 -7.77 8.00 6.76
CA SER A 14 -7.60 9.22 5.96
C SER A 14 -6.93 8.98 4.61
N TRP A 15 -6.56 7.72 4.33
CA TRP A 15 -5.93 7.25 3.11
C TRP A 15 -6.57 5.92 2.67
N PRO A 16 -6.97 5.79 1.39
CA PRO A 16 -7.57 4.56 0.90
C PRO A 16 -6.52 3.43 0.86
N PRO A 17 -6.82 2.22 1.34
CA PRO A 17 -5.96 1.06 1.13
C PRO A 17 -5.72 0.83 -0.38
N SER A 18 -4.52 0.36 -0.73
CA SER A 18 -4.18 -0.02 -2.11
C SER A 18 -4.17 -1.54 -2.26
N ILE A 19 -4.69 -2.05 -3.38
CA ILE A 19 -4.63 -3.48 -3.74
C ILE A 19 -3.79 -3.63 -5.00
N VAL A 20 -2.78 -4.49 -4.91
CA VAL A 20 -1.94 -4.92 -6.03
C VAL A 20 -2.69 -6.01 -6.80
N ASN A 21 -3.06 -5.74 -8.06
CA ASN A 21 -3.84 -6.67 -8.88
C ASN A 21 -3.30 -6.76 -10.30
N LEU A 22 -3.28 -7.99 -10.84
CA LEU A 22 -2.89 -8.26 -12.22
C LEU A 22 -3.90 -7.70 -13.22
N ASP A 23 -3.44 -7.21 -14.37
CA ASP A 23 -4.35 -6.73 -15.42
C ASP A 23 -5.19 -7.88 -16.00
N ARG A 24 -4.62 -9.08 -16.10
CA ARG A 24 -5.34 -10.29 -16.54
C ARG A 24 -6.38 -10.82 -15.55
N SER A 25 -6.53 -10.22 -14.37
CA SER A 25 -7.47 -10.68 -13.31
C SER A 25 -8.52 -9.64 -12.94
N PRO A 26 -9.40 -9.21 -13.88
CA PRO A 26 -10.40 -8.18 -13.62
C PRO A 26 -11.50 -8.65 -12.66
N GLU A 27 -11.81 -9.94 -12.63
CA GLU A 27 -12.79 -10.50 -11.70
C GLU A 27 -12.31 -10.40 -10.24
N ARG A 28 -11.06 -10.78 -9.97
CA ARG A 28 -10.44 -10.65 -8.65
C ARG A 28 -10.42 -9.20 -8.18
N TRP A 29 -10.16 -8.26 -9.08
CA TRP A 29 -10.28 -6.83 -8.80
C TRP A 29 -11.71 -6.45 -8.39
N ARG A 30 -12.72 -6.76 -9.21
CA ARG A 30 -14.12 -6.44 -8.91
C ARG A 30 -14.59 -7.04 -7.60
N HIS A 31 -14.20 -8.29 -7.33
CA HIS A 31 -14.53 -8.96 -6.08
C HIS A 31 -13.94 -8.21 -4.87
N ALA A 32 -12.64 -7.89 -4.93
CA ALA A 32 -11.95 -7.18 -3.88
C ALA A 32 -12.54 -5.77 -3.69
N GLU A 33 -12.63 -4.98 -4.76
CA GLU A 33 -13.23 -3.64 -4.77
C GLU A 33 -14.62 -3.63 -4.13
N SER A 34 -15.49 -4.56 -4.54
CA SER A 34 -16.84 -4.68 -3.99
C SER A 34 -16.83 -5.04 -2.50
N ALA A 35 -15.91 -5.89 -2.04
CA ALA A 35 -15.80 -6.25 -0.62
C ALA A 35 -15.39 -5.06 0.26
N TYR A 36 -14.46 -4.23 -0.22
CA TYR A 36 -14.08 -2.99 0.46
C TYR A 36 -15.20 -1.96 0.44
N ALA A 37 -15.87 -1.79 -0.71
CA ALA A 37 -16.99 -0.86 -0.86
C ALA A 37 -18.15 -1.20 0.09
N ARG A 38 -18.52 -2.50 0.22
CA ARG A 38 -19.51 -2.97 1.20
C ARG A 38 -19.13 -2.66 2.66
N SER A 39 -17.84 -2.49 2.92
CA SER A 39 -17.31 -2.14 4.24
C SER A 39 -17.14 -0.64 4.44
N GLY A 40 -17.59 0.20 3.50
CA GLY A 40 -17.48 1.66 3.57
C GLY A 40 -16.11 2.22 3.18
N PHE A 41 -15.22 1.41 2.59
CA PHE A 41 -13.89 1.86 2.18
C PHE A 41 -13.79 2.01 0.66
N ARG A 42 -13.17 3.11 0.24
CA ARG A 42 -12.61 3.22 -1.11
C ARG A 42 -11.22 2.58 -1.13
N VAL A 43 -10.88 1.97 -2.25
CA VAL A 43 -9.60 1.29 -2.46
C VAL A 43 -8.98 1.75 -3.77
N GLU A 44 -7.67 1.90 -3.78
CA GLU A 44 -6.91 2.20 -4.99
C GLU A 44 -6.36 0.90 -5.62
N ARG A 45 -6.47 0.78 -6.95
CA ARG A 45 -5.82 -0.30 -7.69
C ARG A 45 -4.37 0.05 -8.02
N LEU A 46 -3.45 -0.84 -7.68
CA LEU A 46 -2.08 -0.83 -8.18
C LEU A 46 -1.92 -1.97 -9.19
N ALA A 47 -1.42 -1.65 -10.38
CA ALA A 47 -1.12 -2.66 -11.39
C ALA A 47 0.02 -3.57 -10.88
N ALA A 48 -0.23 -4.87 -10.86
CA ALA A 48 0.78 -5.86 -10.56
C ALA A 48 1.55 -6.26 -11.83
N ILE A 49 2.82 -6.60 -11.68
CA ILE A 49 3.59 -7.20 -12.77
C ILE A 49 3.25 -8.68 -12.84
N ASP A 50 2.97 -9.16 -14.04
CA ASP A 50 2.77 -10.58 -14.29
C ASP A 50 4.09 -11.33 -14.22
N GLY A 51 4.28 -12.10 -13.15
CA GLY A 51 5.44 -12.97 -12.99
C GLY A 51 5.63 -13.97 -14.12
N ASP A 52 4.54 -14.45 -14.73
CA ASP A 52 4.61 -15.42 -15.82
C ASP A 52 5.15 -14.79 -17.11
N ALA A 53 4.97 -13.48 -17.28
CA ALA A 53 5.46 -12.72 -18.43
C ALA A 53 6.92 -12.23 -18.28
N LEU A 54 7.59 -12.52 -17.17
CA LEU A 54 8.98 -12.12 -16.96
C LEU A 54 9.95 -13.10 -17.62
N ASP A 55 10.89 -12.61 -18.42
CA ASP A 55 12.02 -13.46 -18.82
C ASP A 55 12.98 -13.72 -17.64
N GLU A 56 13.83 -14.75 -17.77
CA GLU A 56 14.79 -15.12 -16.74
C GLU A 56 15.81 -14.01 -16.43
N GLY A 57 16.13 -13.16 -17.41
CA GLY A 57 17.01 -12.02 -17.21
C GLY A 57 16.42 -10.98 -16.24
N ARG A 58 15.12 -10.68 -16.38
CA ARG A 58 14.39 -9.79 -15.47
C ARG A 58 14.26 -10.39 -14.07
N ILE A 59 14.10 -11.71 -13.96
CA ILE A 59 14.06 -12.39 -12.66
C ILE A 59 15.42 -12.31 -11.97
N ALA A 60 16.50 -12.63 -12.68
CA ALA A 60 17.86 -12.55 -12.17
C ALA A 60 18.25 -11.13 -11.74
N ALA A 61 17.76 -10.10 -12.44
CA ALA A 61 17.95 -8.70 -12.04
C ALA A 61 17.15 -8.29 -10.80
N ALA A 62 16.02 -8.96 -10.53
CA ALA A 62 15.12 -8.63 -9.43
C ALA A 62 15.45 -9.39 -8.13
N VAL A 63 16.11 -10.54 -8.22
CA VAL A 63 16.35 -11.46 -7.10
C VAL A 63 17.84 -11.74 -6.94
N ASP A 64 18.36 -11.46 -5.76
CA ASP A 64 19.67 -11.95 -5.34
C ASP A 64 19.50 -13.37 -4.76
N PRO A 65 19.99 -14.43 -5.44
CA PRO A 65 19.76 -15.81 -5.03
C PRO A 65 20.50 -16.17 -3.73
N ASP A 66 21.68 -15.60 -3.48
CA ASP A 66 22.45 -15.87 -2.26
C ASP A 66 21.74 -15.24 -1.06
N ARG A 67 21.31 -13.99 -1.20
CA ARG A 67 20.51 -13.31 -0.17
C ARG A 67 19.16 -14.02 0.04
N ASN A 68 18.52 -14.49 -1.04
CA ASN A 68 17.27 -15.23 -0.92
C ASN A 68 17.46 -16.52 -0.12
N ARG A 69 18.52 -17.28 -0.37
CA ARG A 69 18.85 -18.52 0.37
C ARG A 69 19.16 -18.25 1.84
N CYS A 70 19.77 -17.09 2.17
CA CYS A 70 20.05 -16.72 3.56
C CYS A 70 18.79 -16.28 4.33
N LEU A 71 17.84 -15.62 3.65
CA LEU A 71 16.65 -15.05 4.30
C LEU A 71 15.41 -15.95 4.22
N TYR A 72 15.36 -16.87 3.25
CA TYR A 72 14.20 -17.70 2.97
C TYR A 72 14.61 -19.15 2.67
N ASN A 73 13.77 -20.10 3.10
CA ASN A 73 14.04 -21.52 2.93
C ASN A 73 13.76 -22.05 1.52
N ARG A 74 13.22 -21.22 0.61
CA ARG A 74 12.90 -21.61 -0.77
C ARG A 74 13.11 -20.45 -1.75
N PRO A 75 13.32 -20.74 -3.05
CA PRO A 75 13.28 -19.73 -4.09
C PRO A 75 11.94 -19.00 -4.11
N LEU A 76 11.97 -17.71 -4.45
CA LEU A 76 10.77 -16.95 -4.75
C LEU A 76 10.13 -17.52 -6.02
N THR A 77 8.82 -17.71 -5.96
CA THR A 77 8.01 -18.02 -7.14
C THR A 77 7.95 -16.82 -8.07
N ARG A 78 7.71 -17.07 -9.36
CA ARG A 78 7.53 -16.00 -10.35
C ARG A 78 6.43 -15.01 -9.94
N ALA A 79 5.34 -15.51 -9.36
CA ALA A 79 4.27 -14.70 -8.81
C ALA A 79 4.74 -13.78 -7.67
N GLU A 80 5.57 -14.29 -6.76
CA GLU A 80 6.18 -13.50 -5.67
C GLU A 80 7.14 -12.43 -6.21
N VAL A 81 7.94 -12.75 -7.24
CA VAL A 81 8.82 -11.79 -7.92
C VAL A 81 8.00 -10.68 -8.60
N GLY A 82 6.92 -11.03 -9.30
CA GLY A 82 6.06 -10.07 -10.00
C GLY A 82 5.24 -9.17 -9.07
N CYS A 83 4.77 -9.67 -7.93
CA CYS A 83 3.95 -8.87 -7.00
C CYS A 83 4.79 -7.92 -6.13
N TYR A 84 6.06 -8.25 -5.87
CA TYR A 84 6.92 -7.53 -4.94
C TYR A 84 7.10 -6.03 -5.27
N PRO A 85 7.32 -5.61 -6.53
CA PRO A 85 7.40 -4.19 -6.88
C PRO A 85 6.15 -3.38 -6.51
N GLY A 86 4.95 -3.94 -6.74
CA GLY A 86 3.69 -3.32 -6.36
C GLY A 86 3.56 -3.14 -4.84
N HIS A 87 3.98 -4.14 -4.06
CA HIS A 87 4.02 -4.04 -2.60
C HIS A 87 5.02 -2.98 -2.12
N ARG A 88 6.20 -2.86 -2.75
CA ARG A 88 7.17 -1.79 -2.43
C ARG A 88 6.58 -0.42 -2.70
N LEU A 89 5.93 -0.23 -3.85
CA LEU A 89 5.29 1.04 -4.20
C LEU A 89 4.18 1.41 -3.20
N ALA A 90 3.32 0.45 -2.83
CA ALA A 90 2.28 0.66 -1.82
C ALA A 90 2.88 1.12 -0.48
N ARG A 91 3.94 0.44 0.00
CA ARG A 91 4.64 0.83 1.22
C ARG A 91 5.26 2.22 1.12
N PHE A 92 5.88 2.55 0.00
CA PHE A 92 6.48 3.88 -0.22
C PHE A 92 5.42 4.98 -0.18
N ARG A 93 4.28 4.79 -0.86
CA ARG A 93 3.15 5.73 -0.82
C ARG A 93 2.63 5.94 0.59
N LEU A 94 2.48 4.86 1.37
CA LEU A 94 2.06 4.96 2.77
C LEU A 94 3.08 5.73 3.62
N ALA A 95 4.38 5.41 3.49
CA ALA A 95 5.43 6.11 4.23
C ALA A 95 5.47 7.60 3.89
N LEU A 96 5.37 7.96 2.60
CA LEU A 96 5.32 9.34 2.15
C LEU A 96 4.08 10.07 2.70
N HIS A 97 2.90 9.44 2.63
CA HIS A 97 1.68 10.02 3.19
C HIS A 97 1.82 10.32 4.69
N LEU A 98 2.32 9.36 5.46
CA LEU A 98 2.53 9.53 6.90
C LEU A 98 3.56 10.63 7.19
N HIS A 99 4.65 10.68 6.43
CA HIS A 99 5.69 11.70 6.57
C HIS A 99 5.14 13.12 6.29
N LEU A 100 4.43 13.30 5.17
CA LEU A 100 3.82 14.58 4.80
C LEU A 100 2.73 15.01 5.79
N ARG A 101 1.94 14.06 6.32
CA ARG A 101 0.94 14.35 7.36
C ARG A 101 1.61 14.85 8.65
N GLN A 102 2.69 14.19 9.10
CA GLN A 102 3.44 14.61 10.27
C GLN A 102 4.08 16.00 10.06
N PHE A 103 4.64 16.25 8.88
CA PHE A 103 5.21 17.55 8.54
C PHE A 103 4.16 18.67 8.55
N ARG A 104 2.98 18.43 7.96
CA ARG A 104 1.86 19.38 7.97
C ARG A 104 1.38 19.71 9.39
N LEU A 105 1.24 18.71 10.25
CA LEU A 105 0.82 18.94 11.65
C LEU A 105 1.84 19.83 12.38
N ARG A 106 3.14 19.56 12.19
CA ARG A 106 4.20 20.39 12.78
C ARG A 106 4.22 21.83 12.27
N LEU A 107 3.85 22.08 11.01
CA LEU A 107 3.74 23.44 10.49
C LEU A 107 2.53 24.19 11.05
N ILE A 108 1.43 23.50 11.33
CA ILE A 108 0.24 24.10 11.97
C ILE A 108 0.57 24.44 13.43
N ASP A 109 1.20 23.53 14.17
CA ASP A 109 1.58 23.76 15.57
C ASP A 109 2.72 24.79 15.73
N ALA A 110 3.48 25.06 14.67
CA ALA A 110 4.55 26.05 14.64
C ALA A 110 4.10 27.43 14.12
N ALA A 111 2.84 27.59 13.71
CA ALA A 111 2.28 28.91 13.43
C ALA A 111 2.18 29.66 14.77
N PRO A 112 2.76 30.87 14.89
CA PRO A 112 2.58 31.66 16.09
C PRO A 112 1.08 31.91 16.26
N ASP A 113 0.58 31.71 17.49
CA ASP A 113 -0.74 32.16 17.92
C ASP A 113 -0.76 33.67 17.69
N ASP A 114 -1.29 34.11 16.54
CA ASP A 114 -1.45 35.52 16.26
C ASP A 114 -2.61 35.97 17.13
N GLY A 115 -2.27 36.29 18.38
CA GLY A 115 -3.10 37.01 19.31
C GLY A 115 -3.51 38.34 18.68
N SER A 116 -4.49 38.29 17.79
CA SER A 116 -5.24 39.44 17.34
C SER A 116 -6.11 39.84 18.52
N LEU A 117 -5.56 40.79 19.27
CA LEU A 117 -6.24 41.81 20.05
C LEU A 117 -7.71 41.96 19.61
N ASP A 118 -8.61 41.49 20.45
CA ASP A 118 -10.01 41.89 20.43
C ASP A 118 -10.06 43.37 20.87
N PRO A 119 -10.60 44.30 20.07
CA PRO A 119 -10.64 45.72 20.41
C PRO A 119 -11.61 46.06 21.54
#